data_AF-A0A259D8H4-F1
#
_entry.id   AF-A0A259D8H4-F1
#
_cell.length_a   1.000
_cell.length_b   1.000
_cell.length_c   1.000
_cell.angle_alpha   90.00
_cell.angle_beta   90.00
_cell.angle_gamma   90.00
#
_symmetry.space_group_name_H-M   'P 1'
#
loop_
_entity.id
_entity.type
_entity.pdbx_description
1 polymer ?
#
loop_
_entity_poly.entity_id
_entity_poly.type
_entity_poly.pdbx_seq_one_letter_code
_entity_poly.pdbx_strand_id
1 'polypeptide(L)'
;VMAMNLVPYMRALQDKKVTFTVTYRLTSVEQDGNRIKATIDSDYAKLGITRHFDQVVVNHGTLPLDELYFALKPLSVNLGAVDYEAFIDRKPQTLSGGPAGFQLFRIGDAVEARNIHAAIYDGLRLVSAI
;
A
#
# COMPACT_ATOMS: atom_id res chain seq x y z
N VAL A 1 3.36 -5.56 6.35
CA VAL A 1 3.62 -6.72 5.44
C VAL A 1 3.51 -8.09 6.11
N MET A 2 3.71 -8.23 7.43
CA MET A 2 3.93 -9.57 8.05
C MET A 2 2.69 -10.31 8.59
N ALA A 3 1.48 -9.74 8.64
CA ALA A 3 0.40 -10.38 9.40
C ALA A 3 -0.25 -11.57 8.66
N MET A 4 -0.77 -11.39 7.43
CA MET A 4 -1.50 -12.45 6.72
C MET A 4 -0.66 -13.31 5.77
N ASN A 5 0.50 -12.83 5.31
CA ASN A 5 1.28 -13.51 4.26
C ASN A 5 2.52 -14.26 4.79
N LEU A 6 2.85 -14.12 6.07
CA LEU A 6 4.06 -14.73 6.62
C LEU A 6 4.06 -16.26 6.53
N VAL A 7 2.96 -16.90 6.93
CA VAL A 7 2.83 -18.37 6.92
C VAL A 7 3.03 -18.96 5.51
N PRO A 8 2.32 -18.50 4.46
CA PRO A 8 2.55 -19.03 3.11
C PRO A 8 3.97 -18.74 2.60
N TYR A 9 4.57 -17.58 2.91
CA TYR A 9 5.96 -17.29 2.52
C TYR A 9 6.96 -18.21 3.21
N MET A 10 6.80 -18.46 4.51
CA MET A 10 7.68 -19.38 5.24
C MET A 10 7.57 -20.79 4.66
N ARG A 11 6.36 -21.30 4.41
CA ARG A 11 6.17 -22.61 3.76
C ARG A 11 6.83 -22.70 2.38
N ALA A 12 6.81 -21.62 1.60
CA ALA A 12 7.35 -21.61 0.23
C ALA A 12 8.88 -21.42 0.17
N LEU A 13 9.48 -20.80 1.18
CA LEU A 13 10.89 -20.37 1.15
C LEU A 13 11.79 -21.12 2.13
N GLN A 14 11.25 -21.73 3.18
CA GLN A 14 12.05 -22.28 4.29
C GLN A 14 12.87 -23.51 3.90
N ASP A 15 12.47 -24.26 2.86
CA ASP A 15 13.24 -25.39 2.31
C ASP A 15 14.24 -24.96 1.22
N LYS A 16 14.36 -23.65 0.95
CA LYS A 16 15.24 -23.09 -0.09
C LYS A 16 16.46 -22.41 0.52
N LYS A 17 17.45 -22.09 -0.33
CA LYS A 17 18.65 -21.32 0.03
C LYS A 17 18.32 -19.82 0.17
N VAL A 18 17.44 -19.48 1.12
CA VAL A 18 17.00 -18.12 1.40
C VAL A 18 17.42 -17.73 2.82
N THR A 19 17.98 -16.53 2.95
CA THR A 19 18.35 -15.97 4.25
C THR A 19 17.37 -14.88 4.64
N PHE A 20 16.64 -15.10 5.74
CA PHE A 20 15.82 -14.06 6.36
C PHE A 20 16.65 -13.26 7.36
N THR A 21 16.74 -11.95 7.13
CA THR A 21 17.48 -11.05 8.02
C THR A 21 16.48 -10.10 8.67
N VAL A 22 16.04 -10.42 9.89
CA VAL A 22 15.08 -9.61 10.67
C VAL A 22 15.80 -8.58 11.52
N THR A 23 15.20 -7.42 11.78
CA THR A 23 15.77 -6.27 12.54
C THR A 23 16.92 -5.51 11.84
N TYR A 24 17.13 -5.79 10.56
CA TYR A 24 18.04 -5.06 9.68
C TYR A 24 17.26 -4.29 8.62
N ARG A 25 17.85 -3.18 8.15
CA ARG A 25 17.28 -2.30 7.13
C ARG A 25 18.33 -1.92 6.10
N LEU A 26 17.95 -1.93 4.82
CA LEU A 26 18.75 -1.36 3.74
C LEU A 26 18.71 0.16 3.85
N THR A 27 19.85 0.82 4.00
CA THR A 27 19.96 2.28 4.15
C THR A 27 20.45 2.97 2.89
N SER A 28 21.31 2.33 2.12
CA SER A 28 21.76 2.84 0.81
C SER A 28 22.15 1.71 -0.13
N VAL A 29 22.12 2.03 -1.42
CA VAL A 29 22.71 1.22 -2.48
C VAL A 29 23.54 2.13 -3.38
N GLU A 30 24.69 1.64 -3.79
CA GLU A 30 25.58 2.33 -4.74
C GLU A 30 26.10 1.33 -5.76
N GLN A 31 26.33 1.79 -6.98
CA GLN A 31 26.96 0.97 -8.01
C GLN A 31 28.44 0.78 -7.68
N ASP A 32 28.93 -0.45 -7.73
CA ASP A 32 30.33 -0.80 -7.49
C ASP A 32 30.79 -1.79 -8.58
N GLY A 33 31.43 -1.23 -9.61
CA GLY A 33 31.77 -1.97 -10.83
C GLY A 33 30.53 -2.53 -11.52
N ASN A 34 30.49 -3.86 -11.67
CA ASN A 34 29.38 -4.61 -12.26
C ASN A 34 28.36 -5.12 -11.22
N ARG A 35 28.47 -4.69 -9.95
CA ARG A 35 27.60 -5.12 -8.85
C ARG A 35 27.00 -3.91 -8.12
N ILE A 36 26.11 -4.18 -7.17
CA ILE A 36 25.49 -3.21 -6.28
C ILE A 36 26.04 -3.44 -4.87
N LYS A 37 26.68 -2.42 -4.30
CA LYS A 37 27.05 -2.40 -2.89
C LYS A 37 25.89 -1.85 -2.08
N ALA A 38 25.36 -2.68 -1.19
CA ALA A 38 24.28 -2.34 -0.27
C ALA A 38 24.84 -2.06 1.13
N THR A 39 24.39 -0.96 1.73
CA THR A 39 24.64 -0.68 3.16
C THR A 39 23.42 -1.11 3.96
N ILE A 40 23.67 -1.98 4.94
CA ILE A 40 22.66 -2.60 5.79
C ILE A 40 22.95 -2.16 7.23
N ASP A 41 21.92 -1.64 7.87
CA ASP A 41 21.98 -1.10 9.22
C ASP A 41 20.86 -1.68 10.10
N SER A 42 20.73 -1.20 11.33
CA SER A 42 19.61 -1.52 12.22
C SER A 42 19.03 -0.25 12.84
N ASP A 43 17.72 -0.22 13.05
CA ASP A 43 17.10 0.86 13.82
C ASP A 43 17.48 0.80 15.32
N TYR A 44 18.12 -0.30 15.75
CA TYR A 44 18.58 -0.52 17.12
C TYR A 44 20.07 -0.21 17.33
N ALA A 45 20.88 -0.13 16.27
CA ALA A 45 22.32 0.13 16.36
C ALA A 45 22.89 0.52 14.99
N LYS A 46 23.94 1.35 14.98
CA LYS A 46 24.72 1.65 13.77
C LYS A 46 25.68 0.52 13.45
N LEU A 47 25.35 -0.32 12.49
CA LEU A 47 26.13 -1.49 12.10
C LEU A 47 27.04 -1.24 10.90
N GLY A 48 26.59 -0.44 9.92
CA GLY A 48 27.38 -0.09 8.73
C GLY A 48 27.82 -1.30 7.90
N ILE A 49 27.03 -2.38 7.87
CA ILE A 49 27.40 -3.62 7.17
C ILE A 49 27.30 -3.39 5.67
N THR A 50 28.35 -3.70 4.93
CA THR A 50 28.34 -3.63 3.47
C THR A 50 28.35 -5.02 2.85
N ARG A 51 27.55 -5.20 1.78
CA ARG A 51 27.49 -6.45 1.00
C ARG A 51 27.26 -6.14 -0.48
N HIS A 52 27.79 -7.01 -1.35
CA HIS A 52 27.61 -6.90 -2.79
C HIS A 52 26.56 -7.88 -3.32
N PHE A 53 25.67 -7.36 -4.15
CA PHE A 53 24.59 -8.11 -4.81
C PHE A 53 24.60 -7.80 -6.30
N ASP A 54 24.13 -8.74 -7.11
CA ASP A 54 23.98 -8.53 -8.55
C ASP A 54 22.69 -7.76 -8.86
N GLN A 55 21.69 -7.86 -7.97
CA GLN A 55 20.44 -7.11 -8.03
C GLN A 55 19.90 -6.83 -6.63
N VAL A 56 19.25 -5.68 -6.46
CA VAL A 56 18.48 -5.33 -5.26
C VAL A 56 17.06 -5.00 -5.67
N VAL A 57 16.09 -5.70 -5.10
CA VAL A 57 14.65 -5.45 -5.31
C VAL A 57 14.08 -4.88 -4.01
N VAL A 58 13.51 -3.68 -4.08
CA VAL A 58 12.92 -3.00 -2.92
C VAL A 58 11.40 -3.14 -2.96
N ASN A 59 10.85 -3.76 -1.92
CA ASN A 59 9.42 -3.73 -1.63
C ASN A 59 9.24 -3.10 -0.23
N HIS A 60 8.87 -1.83 -0.20
CA HIS A 60 8.73 -1.03 1.02
C HIS A 60 7.34 -0.42 1.16
N GLY A 61 6.31 -1.23 0.86
CA GLY A 61 4.93 -0.76 0.83
C GLY A 61 4.65 0.17 -0.35
N THR A 62 3.48 0.79 -0.32
CA THR A 62 2.96 1.67 -1.36
C THR A 62 2.39 2.93 -0.74
N LEU A 63 2.48 4.04 -1.45
CA LEU A 63 1.77 5.28 -1.11
C LEU A 63 0.64 5.50 -2.12
N PRO A 64 -0.56 5.91 -1.68
CA PRO A 64 -1.63 6.23 -2.60
C PRO A 64 -1.27 7.49 -3.41
N LEU A 65 -1.65 7.51 -4.69
CA LEU A 65 -1.59 8.72 -5.50
C LEU A 65 -2.82 9.59 -5.20
N ASP A 66 -2.76 10.38 -4.12
CA ASP A 66 -3.91 11.04 -3.51
C ASP A 66 -4.01 12.55 -3.77
N GLU A 67 -3.02 13.16 -4.42
CA GLU A 67 -2.98 14.60 -4.72
C GLU A 67 -4.24 15.08 -5.45
N LEU A 68 -4.60 14.42 -6.55
CA LEU A 68 -5.80 14.74 -7.32
C LEU A 68 -7.07 14.58 -6.47
N TYR A 69 -7.14 13.54 -5.64
CA TYR A 69 -8.29 13.34 -4.77
C TYR A 69 -8.44 14.51 -3.79
N PHE A 70 -7.37 14.95 -3.15
CA PHE A 70 -7.43 16.07 -2.21
C PHE A 70 -7.71 17.40 -2.90
N ALA A 71 -7.24 17.60 -4.13
CA ALA A 71 -7.59 18.75 -4.95
C ALA A 71 -9.09 18.80 -5.31
N LEU A 72 -9.71 17.63 -5.59
CA LEU A 72 -11.12 17.53 -5.95
C LEU A 72 -12.07 17.50 -4.74
N LYS A 73 -11.61 17.02 -3.58
CA LYS A 73 -12.41 16.86 -2.36
C LYS A 73 -13.26 18.10 -1.99
N PRO A 74 -12.71 19.33 -1.93
CA PRO A 74 -13.50 20.51 -1.59
C PRO A 74 -14.55 20.89 -2.64
N LEU A 75 -14.47 20.34 -3.86
CA LEU A 75 -15.38 20.60 -4.97
C LEU A 75 -16.50 19.55 -5.08
N SER A 76 -16.49 18.52 -4.22
CA SER A 76 -17.44 17.42 -4.28
C SER A 76 -18.62 17.61 -3.33
N VAL A 77 -19.80 17.12 -3.72
CA VAL A 77 -21.05 17.20 -2.92
C VAL A 77 -20.91 16.54 -1.56
N ASN A 78 -20.22 15.39 -1.52
CA ASN A 78 -20.03 14.59 -0.32
C ASN A 78 -18.76 14.95 0.45
N LEU A 79 -17.91 15.86 -0.04
CA LEU A 79 -16.60 16.18 0.54
C LEU A 79 -15.74 14.93 0.78
N GLY A 80 -15.89 13.90 -0.07
CA GLY A 80 -15.23 12.60 0.07
C GLY A 80 -15.75 11.71 1.22
N ALA A 81 -16.88 12.05 1.84
CA ALA A 81 -17.52 11.22 2.86
C ALA A 81 -18.20 9.99 2.23
N VAL A 82 -18.12 8.87 2.93
CA VAL A 82 -18.76 7.60 2.57
C VAL A 82 -19.60 7.14 3.75
N ASP A 83 -20.89 6.88 3.50
CA ASP A 83 -21.75 6.18 4.44
C ASP A 83 -21.48 4.69 4.30
N TYR A 84 -20.64 4.15 5.19
CA TYR A 84 -20.22 2.75 5.13
C TYR A 84 -21.35 1.77 5.39
N GLU A 85 -22.35 2.11 6.21
CA GLU A 85 -23.51 1.24 6.44
C GLU A 85 -24.32 1.11 5.14
N ALA A 86 -24.64 2.25 4.50
CA ALA A 86 -25.29 2.25 3.20
C ALA A 86 -24.42 1.56 2.12
N PHE A 87 -23.11 1.77 2.14
CA PHE A 87 -22.19 1.19 1.17
C PHE A 87 -22.11 -0.34 1.27
N ILE A 88 -22.08 -0.88 2.49
CA ILE A 88 -22.09 -2.33 2.75
C ILE A 88 -23.43 -2.93 2.31
N ASP A 89 -24.55 -2.26 2.62
CA ASP A 89 -25.91 -2.65 2.24
C ASP A 89 -26.24 -2.44 0.75
N ARG A 90 -25.30 -1.88 -0.04
CA ARG A 90 -25.50 -1.49 -1.45
C ARG A 90 -26.65 -0.51 -1.65
N LYS A 91 -26.81 0.42 -0.71
CA LYS A 91 -27.78 1.52 -0.77
C LYS A 91 -27.13 2.80 -1.31
N PRO A 92 -27.92 3.70 -1.94
CA PRO A 92 -27.46 5.00 -2.42
C PRO A 92 -26.66 5.79 -1.38
N GLN A 93 -25.56 6.39 -1.83
CA GLN A 93 -24.76 7.31 -1.02
C GLN A 93 -25.39 8.71 -1.06
N THR A 94 -26.04 9.13 0.03
CA THR A 94 -26.79 10.40 0.09
C THR A 94 -26.10 11.48 0.93
N LEU A 95 -24.90 11.23 1.44
CA LEU A 95 -24.16 12.22 2.21
C LEU A 95 -23.86 13.45 1.35
N SER A 96 -24.21 14.62 1.90
CA SER A 96 -24.05 15.91 1.26
C SER A 96 -23.58 16.94 2.28
N GLY A 97 -22.89 17.98 1.82
CA GLY A 97 -22.40 19.07 2.65
C GLY A 97 -21.39 19.98 1.94
N GLY A 98 -20.94 19.56 0.76
CA GLY A 98 -20.13 20.37 -0.15
C GLY A 98 -20.96 21.08 -1.23
N PRO A 99 -20.28 21.71 -2.20
CA PRO A 99 -20.94 22.40 -3.31
C PRO A 99 -21.70 21.43 -4.22
N ALA A 100 -22.70 21.94 -4.94
CA ALA A 100 -23.40 21.16 -5.97
C ALA A 100 -22.41 20.71 -7.06
N GLY A 101 -22.50 19.45 -7.48
CA GLY A 101 -21.56 18.89 -8.44
C GLY A 101 -21.47 17.37 -8.36
N PHE A 102 -20.25 16.86 -8.42
CA PHE A 102 -19.97 15.42 -8.43
C PHE A 102 -19.83 14.86 -7.01
N GLN A 103 -20.04 13.55 -6.86
CA GLN A 103 -19.59 12.81 -5.68
C GLN A 103 -18.18 12.27 -5.92
N LEU A 104 -17.38 12.23 -4.86
CA LEU A 104 -15.99 11.78 -4.91
C LEU A 104 -15.78 10.60 -3.96
N PHE A 105 -15.18 9.52 -4.48
CA PHE A 105 -14.91 8.29 -3.74
C PHE A 105 -13.47 7.83 -3.97
N ARG A 106 -12.90 7.13 -2.99
CA ARG A 106 -11.66 6.34 -3.14
C ARG A 106 -12.00 4.88 -2.91
N ILE A 107 -11.38 4.00 -3.68
CA ILE A 107 -11.56 2.54 -3.59
C ILE A 107 -10.21 1.84 -3.68
N GLY A 108 -10.11 0.65 -3.09
CA GLY A 108 -8.89 -0.17 -3.18
C GLY A 108 -7.66 0.51 -2.60
N ASP A 109 -6.54 0.46 -3.33
CA ASP A 109 -5.23 0.97 -2.86
C ASP A 109 -5.20 2.49 -2.65
N ALA A 110 -6.16 3.24 -3.20
CA ALA A 110 -6.33 4.66 -2.88
C ALA A 110 -6.83 4.90 -1.44
N VAL A 111 -7.38 3.87 -0.79
CA VAL A 111 -7.77 3.85 0.62
C VAL A 111 -6.69 3.15 1.44
N GLU A 112 -6.42 1.88 1.15
CA GLU A 112 -5.45 1.03 1.86
C GLU A 112 -4.99 -0.12 0.97
N ALA A 113 -3.67 -0.31 0.83
CA ALA A 113 -3.09 -1.41 0.05
C ALA A 113 -3.16 -2.74 0.84
N ARG A 114 -4.31 -3.43 0.73
CA ARG A 114 -4.61 -4.68 1.46
C ARG A 114 -4.45 -5.91 0.57
N ASN A 115 -5.48 -6.17 -0.24
CA ASN A 115 -5.54 -7.29 -1.17
C ASN A 115 -6.48 -6.97 -2.35
N ILE A 116 -6.32 -7.70 -3.44
CA ILE A 116 -7.09 -7.48 -4.68
C ILE A 116 -8.60 -7.66 -4.49
N HIS A 117 -9.04 -8.57 -3.62
CA HIS A 117 -10.46 -8.80 -3.38
C HIS A 117 -11.12 -7.58 -2.75
N ALA A 118 -10.46 -6.91 -1.80
CA ALA A 118 -10.97 -5.69 -1.18
C ALA A 118 -11.21 -4.60 -2.25
N ALA A 119 -10.23 -4.35 -3.12
CA ALA A 119 -10.35 -3.37 -4.20
C ALA A 119 -11.50 -3.70 -5.17
N ILE A 120 -11.65 -4.98 -5.54
CA ILE A 120 -12.76 -5.44 -6.40
C ILE A 120 -14.10 -5.22 -5.71
N TYR A 121 -14.21 -5.57 -4.42
CA TYR A 121 -15.46 -5.41 -3.67
C TYR A 121 -15.83 -3.95 -3.44
N ASP A 122 -14.86 -3.05 -3.24
CA ASP A 122 -15.11 -1.61 -3.16
C ASP A 122 -15.67 -1.09 -4.49
N GLY A 123 -15.05 -1.47 -5.61
CA GLY A 123 -15.53 -1.11 -6.95
C GLY A 123 -16.93 -1.65 -7.23
N LEU A 124 -17.19 -2.92 -6.90
CA LEU A 124 -18.51 -3.54 -7.08
C LEU A 124 -19.60 -2.85 -6.25
N ARG A 125 -19.33 -2.57 -4.97
CA ARG A 125 -20.29 -1.87 -4.11
C ARG A 125 -20.58 -0.50 -4.66
N LEU A 126 -19.55 0.24 -5.06
CA LEU A 126 -19.69 1.56 -5.65
C LEU A 126 -20.58 1.52 -6.89
N VAL A 127 -20.29 0.70 -7.90
CA VAL A 127 -21.12 0.65 -9.11
C VAL A 127 -22.54 0.11 -8.89
N SER A 128 -22.79 -0.61 -7.79
CA SER A 128 -24.13 -1.10 -7.43
C SER A 128 -24.93 -0.11 -6.58
N ALA A 129 -24.26 0.85 -5.94
CA ALA A 129 -24.80 1.76 -4.94
C ALA A 129 -24.86 3.23 -5.42
N ILE A 130 -24.36 3.54 -6.62
CA ILE A 130 -24.57 4.85 -7.26
C ILE A 130 -25.78 4.76 -8.19
#